data_AF-A0A3N5ZKS7-F1
#
_entry.id   AF-A0A3N5ZKS7-F1
#
_cell.length_a   1.000
_cell.length_b   1.000
_cell.length_c   1.000
_cell.angle_alpha   90.00
_cell.angle_beta   90.00
_cell.angle_gamma   90.00
#
_symmetry.space_group_name_H-M   'P 1'
#
loop_
_entity.id
_entity.type
_entity.pdbx_description
1 polymer ?
#
loop_
_entity_poly.entity_id
_entity_poly.type
_entity_poly.pdbx_seq_one_letter_code
_entity_poly.pdbx_strand_id
1 'polypeptide(L)'
;MNRLLIFILSIPILLAAPIHVEAEATKKNPALETTAQKFSYTMGKDVITALKKLDVKIDFDAFILGAQDCYQDKPSKLSKEQIAEV
;
A
#
# COMPACT_ATOMS: atom_id res chain seq x y z
N MET A 1 40.38 -49.65 -16.41
CA MET A 1 39.83 -48.86 -17.52
C MET A 1 38.63 -49.63 -18.07
N ASN A 2 37.47 -48.97 -18.22
CA ASN A 2 36.15 -49.51 -18.67
C ASN A 2 35.45 -50.38 -17.59
N ARG A 3 34.15 -50.28 -17.22
CA ARG A 3 32.91 -49.70 -17.80
C ARG A 3 31.90 -49.41 -16.66
N LEU A 4 31.12 -48.33 -16.72
CA LEU A 4 29.66 -48.33 -16.94
C LEU A 4 28.82 -49.16 -15.93
N LEU A 5 27.97 -48.47 -15.15
CA LEU A 5 26.63 -48.84 -14.64
C LEU A 5 26.35 -47.99 -13.37
N ILE A 6 25.87 -46.75 -13.49
CA ILE A 6 24.45 -46.37 -13.40
C ILE A 6 23.65 -47.30 -12.46
N PHE A 7 23.48 -46.89 -11.21
CA PHE A 7 22.21 -47.05 -10.52
C PHE A 7 21.84 -45.73 -9.84
N ILE A 8 20.98 -45.03 -10.56
CA ILE A 8 20.18 -43.90 -10.12
C ILE A 8 19.32 -44.39 -8.96
N LEU A 9 19.59 -43.94 -7.74
CA LEU A 9 18.63 -44.00 -6.64
C LEU A 9 18.32 -42.58 -6.18
N SER A 10 17.43 -41.98 -6.98
CA SER A 10 16.39 -41.04 -6.60
C SER A 10 16.20 -40.81 -5.09
N ILE A 11 16.61 -39.62 -4.62
CA ILE A 11 15.87 -38.91 -3.58
C ILE A 11 15.45 -37.58 -4.22
N PRO A 12 14.17 -37.39 -4.59
CA PRO A 12 13.72 -36.12 -5.09
C PRO A 12 13.72 -35.13 -3.93
N ILE A 13 14.61 -34.15 -4.02
CA ILE A 13 14.48 -32.85 -3.35
C ILE A 13 13.19 -32.24 -3.91
N LEU A 14 12.09 -32.34 -3.15
CA LEU A 14 10.83 -31.69 -3.49
C LEU A 14 10.37 -30.82 -2.33
N LEU A 15 10.89 -29.59 -2.35
CA LEU A 15 10.11 -28.36 -2.29
C LEU A 15 8.88 -28.40 -1.37
N ALA A 16 9.09 -28.12 -0.08
CA ALA A 16 8.06 -27.57 0.78
C ALA A 16 8.39 -26.09 1.06
N ALA A 17 8.35 -25.25 0.01
CA ALA A 17 8.21 -23.82 0.21
C ALA A 17 6.74 -23.58 0.59
N PRO A 18 6.41 -22.97 1.74
CA PRO A 18 5.05 -22.53 1.98
C PRO A 18 4.77 -21.39 1.01
N ILE A 19 4.08 -21.73 -0.08
CA ILE A 19 3.47 -20.77 -0.99
C ILE A 19 2.54 -19.93 -0.12
N HIS A 20 3.00 -18.76 0.32
CA HIS A 20 2.14 -17.73 0.84
C HIS A 20 1.36 -17.24 -0.37
N VAL A 21 0.20 -17.85 -0.58
CA VAL A 21 -0.88 -17.23 -1.32
C VAL A 21 -1.19 -15.97 -0.53
N GLU A 22 -0.62 -14.86 -0.96
CA GLU A 22 -1.14 -13.55 -0.67
C GLU A 22 -2.52 -13.54 -1.32
N ALA A 23 -3.51 -13.97 -0.53
CA ALA A 23 -4.89 -13.77 -0.87
C ALA A 23 -5.00 -12.29 -1.15
N GLU A 24 -5.21 -11.94 -2.43
CA GLU A 24 -5.67 -10.64 -2.83
C GLU A 24 -6.87 -10.35 -1.94
N ALA A 25 -6.64 -9.58 -0.89
CA ALA A 25 -7.66 -9.11 0.00
C ALA A 25 -8.52 -8.22 -0.88
N THR A 26 -9.54 -8.84 -1.47
CA THR A 26 -10.65 -8.16 -2.11
C THR A 26 -11.01 -7.08 -1.10
N LYS A 27 -10.69 -5.82 -1.42
CA LYS A 27 -10.90 -4.69 -0.51
C LYS A 27 -12.40 -4.61 -0.29
N LYS A 28 -12.88 -5.36 0.71
CA LYS A 28 -14.24 -5.30 1.22
C LYS A 28 -14.44 -3.83 1.50
N ASN A 29 -15.41 -3.21 0.84
CA ASN A 29 -15.76 -1.83 1.12
C ASN A 29 -15.97 -1.75 2.64
N PRO A 30 -15.10 -1.06 3.39
CA PRO A 30 -15.11 -1.17 4.83
C PRO A 30 -16.44 -0.57 5.30
N ALA A 31 -17.31 -1.42 5.81
CA ALA A 31 -18.55 -0.95 6.38
C ALA A 31 -18.20 -0.01 7.54
N LEU A 32 -18.67 1.24 7.46
CA LEU A 32 -18.38 2.28 8.45
C LEU A 32 -19.35 2.11 9.61
N GLU A 33 -18.98 1.25 10.55
CA GLU A 33 -19.85 0.83 11.65
C GLU A 33 -19.80 1.82 12.82
N THR A 34 -18.61 2.31 13.16
CA THR A 34 -18.43 3.18 14.34
C THR A 34 -18.66 4.65 14.02
N THR A 35 -19.05 5.42 15.04
CA THR A 35 -19.17 6.89 14.92
C THR A 35 -17.87 7.53 14.47
N ALA A 36 -16.73 7.07 15.01
CA ALA A 36 -15.40 7.55 14.60
C ALA A 36 -15.14 7.31 13.10
N GLN A 37 -15.46 6.11 12.60
CA GLN A 37 -15.32 5.79 11.17
C GLN A 37 -16.18 6.70 10.29
N LYS A 38 -17.46 6.90 10.65
CA LYS A 38 -18.38 7.78 9.92
C LYS A 38 -17.94 9.24 9.93
N PHE A 39 -17.44 9.71 11.07
CA PHE A 39 -16.92 11.06 11.23
C PHE A 39 -15.69 11.28 10.36
N SER A 40 -14.68 10.41 10.46
CA SER A 40 -13.44 10.51 9.66
C SER A 40 -13.74 10.43 8.16
N TYR A 41 -14.65 9.55 7.75
CA TYR A 41 -15.06 9.44 6.34
C TYR A 41 -15.73 10.72 5.83
N THR A 42 -16.66 11.29 6.62
CA THR A 42 -17.34 12.55 6.28
C THR A 42 -16.35 13.69 6.18
N MET A 43 -15.44 13.83 7.15
CA MET A 43 -14.37 14.84 7.11
C MET A 43 -13.52 14.72 5.84
N GLY A 44 -13.04 13.52 5.51
CA GLY A 44 -12.25 13.30 4.30
C GLY A 44 -13.03 13.67 3.04
N LYS A 45 -14.30 13.27 2.96
CA LYS A 45 -15.17 13.59 1.81
C LYS A 45 -15.38 15.10 1.66
N ASP A 46 -15.57 15.83 2.75
CA ASP A 46 -15.79 17.28 2.73
C ASP A 46 -14.54 18.02 2.23
N VAL A 47 -13.35 17.64 2.72
CA VAL A 47 -12.07 18.20 2.27
C VAL A 47 -11.86 17.96 0.78
N ILE A 48 -12.01 16.73 0.30
CA ILE A 48 -11.83 16.43 -1.12
C ILE A 48 -12.89 17.11 -1.98
N THR A 49 -14.12 17.23 -1.51
CA THR A 49 -15.18 17.96 -2.23
C THR A 49 -14.84 19.44 -2.38
N ALA A 50 -14.28 20.06 -1.35
CA ALA A 50 -13.79 21.44 -1.43
C ALA A 50 -12.63 21.56 -2.41
N LEU A 51 -11.65 20.66 -2.33
CA LEU A 51 -10.48 20.64 -3.22
C LEU A 51 -10.85 20.42 -4.70
N LYS A 52 -11.85 19.58 -5.01
CA LYS A 52 -12.35 19.37 -6.37
C LYS A 52 -12.97 20.60 -7.03
N LYS A 53 -13.35 21.62 -6.24
CA LYS A 53 -13.85 22.90 -6.78
C LYS A 53 -12.71 23.82 -7.22
N LEU A 54 -11.49 23.54 -6.79
CA LEU A 54 -10.30 24.24 -7.26
C LEU A 54 -9.94 23.66 -8.64
N ASP A 55 -9.67 24.52 -9.62
CA ASP A 55 -9.22 24.12 -10.95
C ASP A 55 -7.71 23.77 -10.95
N VAL A 56 -7.31 22.96 -9.98
CA VAL A 56 -5.93 22.51 -9.78
C VAL A 56 -5.92 20.99 -9.90
N LYS A 57 -4.99 20.47 -10.70
CA LYS A 57 -4.73 19.02 -10.75
C LYS A 57 -4.08 18.60 -9.43
N ILE A 58 -4.84 17.89 -8.62
CA ILE A 58 -4.34 17.30 -7.38
C ILE A 58 -3.90 15.87 -7.67
N ASP A 59 -2.62 15.58 -7.40
CA ASP A 59 -2.15 14.21 -7.27
C ASP A 59 -2.66 13.65 -5.93
N PHE A 60 -3.70 12.81 -6.01
CA PHE A 60 -4.36 12.28 -4.83
C PHE A 60 -3.46 11.35 -4.01
N ASP A 61 -2.57 10.60 -4.66
CA ASP A 61 -1.67 9.68 -3.97
C ASP A 61 -0.63 10.47 -3.17
N ALA A 62 -0.09 11.55 -3.73
CA ALA A 62 0.80 12.47 -3.02
C ALA A 62 0.08 13.19 -1.85
N PHE A 63 -1.18 13.59 -2.05
CA PHE A 63 -2.00 14.20 -0.99
C PHE A 63 -2.20 13.22 0.19
N ILE A 64 -2.57 11.98 -0.09
CA ILE A 64 -2.77 10.95 0.95
C ILE A 64 -1.45 10.62 1.64
N LEU A 65 -0.33 10.54 0.91
CA LEU A 65 1.00 10.36 1.50
C LEU A 65 1.32 11.48 2.51
N GLY A 66 1.12 12.75 2.12
CA GLY A 66 1.35 13.88 3.02
C GLY A 66 0.45 13.88 4.25
N ALA A 67 -0.84 13.53 4.08
CA ALA A 67 -1.78 13.41 5.18
C ALA A 67 -1.40 12.27 6.15
N GLN A 68 -0.98 11.12 5.62
CA GLN A 68 -0.53 9.97 6.41
C GLN A 68 0.77 10.28 7.17
N ASP A 69 1.74 10.90 6.50
CA ASP A 69 3.01 11.28 7.14
C ASP A 69 2.77 12.28 8.27
N CYS A 70 1.90 13.28 8.07
CA CYS A 70 1.49 14.21 9.11
C CYS A 70 0.79 13.52 10.28
N TYR A 71 -0.18 12.63 10.01
CA TYR A 71 -0.90 11.88 11.05
C TYR A 71 0.00 10.93 11.86
N GLN A 72 1.08 10.44 11.26
CA GLN A 72 2.05 9.53 11.88
C GLN A 72 3.28 10.27 12.45
N ASP A 73 3.25 11.60 12.53
CA ASP A 73 4.36 12.44 13.00
C ASP A 73 5.69 12.17 12.27
N LYS A 74 5.62 11.83 10.98
CA LYS A 74 6.81 11.61 10.15
C LYS A 74 7.39 12.94 9.66
N PRO A 75 8.73 13.01 9.49
CA PRO A 75 9.36 14.19 8.92
C PRO A 75 8.88 14.41 7.48
N SER A 76 8.71 15.68 7.10
CA SER A 76 8.36 16.08 5.74
C SER A 76 9.38 15.52 4.74
N LYS A 77 8.87 14.97 3.63
CA LYS A 77 9.69 14.57 2.48
C LYS A 77 10.17 15.74 1.64
N LEU A 78 9.55 16.92 1.83
CA LEU A 78 9.92 18.17 1.18
C LEU A 78 10.73 19.04 2.14
N SER A 79 11.78 19.68 1.63
CA SER A 79 12.49 20.73 2.34
C SER A 79 11.61 21.98 2.48
N LYS A 80 12.02 22.93 3.34
CA LYS A 80 11.28 24.18 3.53
C LYS A 80 11.24 25.01 2.25
N GLU A 81 12.33 24.99 1.50
CA GLU A 81 12.48 25.69 0.23
C GLU A 81 11.51 25.12 -0.80
N GLN A 82 11.44 23.79 -0.92
CA GLN A 82 10.51 23.11 -1.84
C GLN A 82 9.04 23.39 -1.50
N ILE A 83 8.70 23.54 -0.22
CA ILE A 83 7.32 23.89 0.20
C ILE A 83 6.98 25.34 -0.18
N ALA A 84 7.95 26.26 -0.10
CA ALA A 84 7.73 27.67 -0.41
C ALA A 84 7.55 27.96 -1.91
N GLU A 85 7.89 26.99 -2.77
CA GLU A 85 7.81 27.09 -4.23
C GLU A 85 6.44 26.66 -4.81
N VAL A 86 5.52 26.16 -3.97
CA VAL A 86 4.22 25.58 -4.38
C VAL A 86 3.07 26.57 -4.26
#